data_AF-W4V3U6-F1
#
_entry.id   AF-W4V3U6-F1
#
_cell.length_a   1.000
_cell.length_b   1.000
_cell.length_c   1.000
_cell.angle_alpha   90.00
_cell.angle_beta   90.00
_cell.angle_gamma   90.00
#
_symmetry.space_group_name_H-M   'P 1'
#
loop_
_entity.id
_entity.type
_entity.pdbx_description
1 polymer ?
#
loop_
_entity_poly.entity_id
_entity_poly.type
_entity_poly.pdbx_seq_one_letter_code
_entity_poly.pdbx_strand_id
1 'polypeptide(L)'
;MTTAQAEAINEEGMDGLSKLIDEKQIKIDEINSLDEKFNECFTALKQKLGINSLDEAGRLGIKGAKELQELVSEIMVFLREISEIEKKNKEKANGLLNELGAKIREIREGRRVSSAYSPTASLSPPSYFIDKKK
;
A
#
# COMPACT_ATOMS: atom_id res chain seq x y z
N MET A 1 -7.65 8.91 -7.36
CA MET A 1 -7.14 8.44 -6.05
C MET A 1 -5.80 7.73 -6.19
N THR A 2 -5.73 6.59 -6.87
CA THR A 2 -4.48 5.85 -7.06
C THR A 2 -3.41 6.65 -7.82
N THR A 3 -3.82 7.45 -8.81
CA THR A 3 -2.93 8.38 -9.53
C THR A 3 -2.45 9.53 -8.64
N ALA A 4 -3.33 10.07 -7.80
CA ALA A 4 -2.98 11.13 -6.85
C ALA A 4 -2.04 10.65 -5.74
N GLN A 5 -2.16 9.39 -5.30
CA GLN A 5 -1.18 8.75 -4.42
C GLN A 5 0.21 8.71 -5.05
N ALA A 6 0.30 8.46 -6.35
CA ALA A 6 1.58 8.41 -7.06
C ALA A 6 2.32 9.75 -7.10
N GLU A 7 1.59 10.86 -6.98
CA GLU A 7 2.11 12.24 -6.94
C GLU A 7 2.44 12.69 -5.51
N ALA A 8 1.69 12.21 -4.51
CA ALA A 8 1.87 12.54 -3.10
C ALA A 8 3.01 11.75 -2.40
N ILE A 9 3.58 10.74 -3.05
CA ILE A 9 4.75 9.99 -2.56
C ILE A 9 6.01 10.86 -2.78
N ASN A 10 6.20 11.88 -1.93
CA ASN A 10 7.39 12.74 -1.81
C ASN A 10 7.64 13.16 -0.33
N GLU A 11 8.83 13.67 -0.02
CA GLU A 11 9.31 13.92 1.36
C GLU A 11 8.42 14.91 2.18
N GLU A 12 7.60 15.75 1.50
CA GLU A 12 6.69 16.73 2.11
C GLU A 12 5.20 16.28 2.15
N GLY A 13 4.88 15.11 1.57
CA GLY A 13 3.50 14.68 1.31
C GLY A 13 2.86 13.71 2.31
N MET A 14 3.50 13.42 3.46
CA MET A 14 3.08 12.33 4.36
C MET A 14 1.64 12.46 4.91
N ASP A 15 1.21 13.66 5.29
CA ASP A 15 -0.17 13.89 5.74
C ASP A 15 -1.18 13.72 4.59
N GLY A 16 -0.81 14.15 3.38
CA GLY A 16 -1.60 13.96 2.17
C GLY A 16 -1.70 12.48 1.78
N LEU A 17 -0.63 11.72 1.97
CA LEU A 17 -0.60 10.29 1.71
C LEU A 17 -1.52 9.51 2.66
N SER A 18 -1.53 9.84 3.96
CA SER A 18 -2.43 9.21 4.93
C SER A 18 -3.90 9.43 4.56
N LYS A 19 -4.28 10.67 4.25
CA LYS A 19 -5.63 10.99 3.80
C LYS A 19 -6.03 10.22 2.54
N LEU A 20 -5.12 10.13 1.57
CA LEU A 20 -5.36 9.37 0.34
C LEU A 20 -5.48 7.86 0.59
N ILE A 21 -4.82 7.31 1.61
CA ILE A 21 -4.96 5.90 2.00
C ILE A 21 -6.34 5.67 2.62
N ASP A 22 -6.77 6.53 3.53
CA ASP A 22 -8.06 6.42 4.21
C ASP A 22 -9.22 6.52 3.22
N GLU A 23 -9.19 7.52 2.33
CA GLU A 23 -10.18 7.66 1.26
C GLU A 23 -10.20 6.43 0.34
N LYS A 24 -9.06 5.75 0.14
CA LYS A 24 -8.97 4.56 -0.72
C LYS A 24 -9.61 3.37 -0.05
N GLN A 25 -9.39 3.23 1.26
CA GLN A 25 -10.00 2.17 2.04
C GLN A 25 -11.53 2.26 1.99
N ILE A 26 -12.09 3.47 2.12
CA ILE A 26 -13.54 3.69 1.98
C ILE A 26 -14.05 3.18 0.62
N LYS A 27 -13.33 3.47 -0.47
CA LYS A 27 -13.71 3.01 -1.81
C LYS A 27 -13.59 1.50 -1.97
N ILE A 28 -12.57 0.88 -1.38
CA ILE A 28 -12.41 -0.59 -1.36
C ILE A 28 -13.59 -1.23 -0.63
N ASP A 29 -13.99 -0.69 0.51
CA ASP A 29 -15.10 -1.23 1.30
C ASP A 29 -16.44 -1.10 0.54
N GLU A 30 -16.67 0.03 -0.14
CA GLU A 30 -17.82 0.21 -1.04
C GLU A 30 -17.82 -0.84 -2.17
N ILE A 31 -16.68 -1.06 -2.82
CA ILE A 31 -16.54 -2.04 -3.92
C ILE A 31 -16.79 -3.46 -3.41
N ASN A 32 -16.24 -3.84 -2.27
CA ASN A 32 -16.46 -5.17 -1.68
C ASN A 32 -17.94 -5.42 -1.39
N SER A 33 -18.64 -4.43 -0.83
CA SER A 33 -20.09 -4.57 -0.58
C SER A 33 -20.88 -4.72 -1.88
N LEU A 34 -20.48 -4.03 -2.95
CA LEU A 34 -21.12 -4.18 -4.26
C LEU A 34 -20.84 -5.55 -4.87
N ASP A 35 -19.62 -6.07 -4.73
CA ASP A 35 -19.24 -7.39 -5.25
C ASP A 35 -19.97 -8.53 -4.52
N GLU A 36 -20.13 -8.43 -3.20
CA GLU A 36 -20.96 -9.35 -2.42
C GLU A 36 -22.40 -9.39 -2.94
N LYS A 37 -23.04 -8.22 -3.09
CA LYS A 37 -24.41 -8.12 -3.62
C LYS A 37 -24.51 -8.64 -5.05
N PHE A 38 -23.50 -8.36 -5.87
CA PHE A 38 -23.42 -8.88 -7.23
C PHE A 38 -23.36 -10.41 -7.22
N ASN A 39 -22.51 -11.01 -6.38
CA ASN A 39 -22.37 -12.46 -6.25
C ASN A 39 -23.66 -13.14 -5.77
N GLU A 40 -24.38 -12.53 -4.82
CA GLU A 40 -25.70 -13.00 -4.38
C GLU A 40 -26.70 -13.00 -5.54
N CYS A 41 -26.85 -11.86 -6.24
CA CYS A 41 -27.74 -11.72 -7.39
C CYS A 41 -27.37 -12.69 -8.52
N PHE A 42 -26.08 -12.81 -8.81
CA PHE A 42 -25.56 -13.63 -9.89
C PHE A 42 -25.73 -15.12 -9.60
N THR A 43 -25.56 -15.53 -8.34
CA THR A 43 -25.82 -16.91 -7.91
C THR A 43 -27.30 -17.26 -8.01
N ALA A 44 -28.18 -16.37 -7.56
CA ALA A 44 -29.63 -16.56 -7.69
C ALA A 44 -30.06 -16.63 -9.17
N LEU A 45 -29.46 -15.81 -10.04
CA LEU A 45 -29.70 -15.84 -11.48
C LEU A 45 -29.28 -17.17 -12.09
N LYS A 46 -28.09 -17.66 -11.78
CA LYS A 46 -27.57 -18.96 -12.23
C LYS A 46 -28.51 -20.11 -11.85
N GLN A 47 -28.96 -20.13 -10.60
CA GLN A 47 -29.91 -21.14 -10.11
C GLN A 47 -31.25 -21.09 -10.86
N LYS A 48 -31.82 -19.90 -11.09
CA LYS A 48 -33.08 -19.74 -11.81
C LYS A 48 -32.99 -20.18 -13.27
N LEU A 49 -31.85 -19.98 -13.90
CA LEU A 49 -31.62 -20.30 -15.30
C LEU A 49 -31.06 -21.72 -15.52
N GLY A 50 -30.67 -22.42 -14.45
CA GLY A 50 -30.05 -23.74 -14.54
C GLY A 50 -28.68 -23.73 -15.22
N ILE A 51 -27.96 -22.61 -15.17
CA ILE A 51 -26.67 -22.41 -15.81
C ILE A 51 -25.55 -22.32 -14.77
N ASN A 52 -24.34 -22.73 -15.14
CA ASN A 52 -23.16 -22.62 -14.28
C ASN A 52 -22.34 -21.36 -14.58
N SER A 53 -22.47 -20.81 -15.77
CA SER A 53 -21.67 -19.67 -16.25
C SER A 53 -22.48 -18.70 -17.11
N LEU A 54 -22.02 -17.46 -17.19
CA LEU A 54 -22.63 -16.43 -18.04
C LEU A 54 -22.46 -16.73 -19.54
N ASP A 55 -21.42 -17.49 -19.91
CA ASP A 55 -21.18 -17.98 -21.27
C ASP A 55 -22.31 -18.90 -21.77
N GLU A 56 -22.81 -19.76 -20.89
CA GLU A 56 -23.97 -20.62 -21.17
C GLU A 56 -25.24 -19.79 -21.40
N ALA A 57 -25.46 -18.71 -20.62
CA ALA A 57 -26.61 -17.81 -20.81
C ALA A 57 -26.62 -17.13 -22.20
N GLY A 58 -25.44 -16.73 -22.69
CA GLY A 58 -25.31 -16.12 -24.02
C GLY A 58 -25.72 -17.09 -25.13
N ARG A 59 -25.39 -18.38 -24.99
CA ARG A 59 -25.77 -19.44 -25.96
C ARG A 59 -27.26 -19.75 -25.95
N LEU A 60 -27.93 -19.56 -24.81
CA LEU A 60 -29.37 -19.76 -24.63
C LEU A 60 -30.23 -18.60 -25.18
N GLY A 61 -29.61 -17.54 -25.71
CA GLY A 61 -30.33 -16.40 -26.29
C GLY A 61 -31.09 -15.56 -25.26
N ILE A 62 -30.65 -15.59 -24.00
CA ILE A 62 -31.29 -14.85 -22.92
C ILE A 62 -31.07 -13.35 -23.13
N LYS A 63 -32.17 -12.59 -23.19
CA LYS A 63 -32.13 -11.13 -23.34
C LYS A 63 -31.32 -10.51 -22.20
N GLY A 64 -30.35 -9.66 -22.55
CA GLY A 64 -29.48 -8.97 -21.59
C GLY A 64 -28.26 -9.78 -21.11
N ALA A 65 -28.12 -11.06 -21.47
CA ALA A 65 -26.95 -11.85 -21.08
C ALA A 65 -25.65 -11.32 -21.69
N LYS A 66 -25.70 -10.89 -22.96
CA LYS A 66 -24.55 -10.30 -23.65
C LYS A 66 -24.13 -8.95 -23.05
N GLU A 67 -25.10 -8.10 -22.74
CA GLU A 67 -24.87 -6.80 -22.09
C GLU A 67 -24.22 -7.00 -20.71
N LEU A 68 -24.70 -7.97 -19.94
CA LEU A 68 -24.10 -8.33 -18.65
C LEU A 68 -22.68 -8.87 -18.80
N GLN A 69 -22.40 -9.70 -19.83
CA GLN A 69 -21.05 -10.19 -20.12
C GLN A 69 -20.08 -9.07 -20.47
N GLU A 70 -20.53 -8.11 -21.27
CA GLU A 70 -19.73 -6.95 -21.69
C GLU A 70 -19.40 -6.07 -20.48
N LEU A 71 -20.39 -5.74 -19.64
CA LEU A 71 -20.18 -4.96 -18.41
C LEU A 71 -19.22 -5.64 -17.43
N VAL A 72 -19.37 -6.94 -17.19
CA VAL A 72 -18.45 -7.71 -16.33
C VAL A 72 -17.04 -7.70 -16.91
N SER A 73 -16.90 -7.82 -18.23
CA SER A 73 -15.60 -7.77 -18.91
C SER A 73 -14.93 -6.41 -18.76
N GLU A 74 -15.69 -5.32 -18.87
CA GLU A 74 -15.20 -3.95 -18.69
C GLU A 74 -14.71 -3.71 -17.25
N ILE A 75 -15.48 -4.17 -16.25
CA ILE A 75 -15.07 -4.12 -14.84
C ILE A 75 -13.74 -4.87 -14.63
N MET A 76 -13.57 -6.05 -15.25
CA MET A 76 -12.33 -6.83 -15.17
C MET A 76 -11.14 -6.16 -15.88
N VAL A 77 -11.38 -5.29 -16.87
CA VAL A 77 -10.33 -4.42 -17.45
C VAL A 77 -9.93 -3.36 -16.43
N PHE A 78 -10.88 -2.63 -15.85
CA PHE A 78 -10.58 -1.59 -14.85
C PHE A 78 -9.84 -2.15 -13.63
N LEU A 79 -10.23 -3.33 -13.13
CA LEU A 79 -9.54 -3.97 -12.00
C LEU A 79 -8.06 -4.28 -12.32
N ARG A 80 -7.76 -4.71 -13.55
CA ARG A 80 -6.37 -4.95 -13.99
C ARG A 80 -5.58 -3.65 -14.05
N GLU A 81 -6.16 -2.59 -14.60
CA GLU A 81 -5.51 -1.27 -14.64
C GLU A 81 -5.20 -0.75 -13.24
N ILE A 82 -6.17 -0.84 -12.32
CA ILE A 82 -5.98 -0.47 -10.92
C ILE A 82 -4.84 -1.28 -10.29
N SER A 83 -4.81 -2.60 -10.51
CA SER A 83 -3.75 -3.48 -9.98
C SER A 83 -2.36 -3.09 -10.47
N GLU A 84 -2.20 -2.73 -11.75
CA GLU A 84 -0.91 -2.30 -12.29
C GLU A 84 -0.44 -0.96 -11.69
N ILE A 85 -1.36 -0.02 -11.46
CA ILE A 85 -1.02 1.24 -10.81
C ILE A 85 -0.65 1.01 -9.33
N GLU A 86 -1.39 0.16 -8.62
CA GLU A 86 -1.09 -0.21 -7.23
C GLU A 86 0.30 -0.84 -7.07
N LYS A 87 0.69 -1.71 -8.00
CA LYS A 87 2.02 -2.30 -8.02
C LYS A 87 3.11 -1.22 -8.12
N LYS A 88 2.94 -0.25 -9.03
CA LYS A 88 3.87 0.88 -9.18
C LYS A 88 3.92 1.77 -7.94
N ASN A 89 2.77 2.02 -7.30
CA ASN A 89 2.71 2.80 -6.07
C ASN A 89 3.46 2.11 -4.92
N LYS A 90 3.30 0.78 -4.79
CA LYS A 90 4.03 -0.03 -3.81
C LYS A 90 5.54 0.00 -4.06
N GLU A 91 5.97 -0.12 -5.31
CA GLU A 91 7.39 -0.04 -5.69
C GLU A 91 7.98 1.34 -5.34
N LYS A 92 7.30 2.43 -5.66
CA LYS A 92 7.72 3.79 -5.29
C LYS A 92 7.82 3.99 -3.78
N ALA A 93 6.81 3.55 -3.02
CA ALA A 93 6.80 3.65 -1.56
C ALA A 93 7.98 2.90 -0.93
N ASN A 94 8.26 1.68 -1.40
CA ASN A 94 9.42 0.91 -0.96
C ASN A 94 10.74 1.61 -1.33
N GLY A 95 10.81 2.23 -2.51
CA GLY A 95 11.96 3.04 -2.92
C GLY A 95 12.26 4.17 -1.95
N LEU A 96 11.26 4.97 -1.59
CA LEU A 96 11.41 6.06 -0.62
C LEU A 96 11.82 5.54 0.77
N LEU A 97 11.23 4.44 1.24
CA LEU A 97 11.60 3.85 2.54
C LEU A 97 13.07 3.41 2.57
N ASN A 98 13.57 2.84 1.47
CA ASN A 98 14.97 2.44 1.35
C ASN A 98 15.90 3.65 1.34
N GLU A 99 15.54 4.71 0.61
CA GLU A 99 16.32 5.96 0.57
C GLU A 99 16.39 6.62 1.95
N LEU A 100 15.25 6.74 2.64
CA LEU A 100 15.18 7.27 4.00
C LEU A 100 16.03 6.43 4.96
N GLY A 101 15.93 5.10 4.87
CA GLY A 101 16.75 4.18 5.66
C GLY A 101 18.26 4.35 5.41
N ALA A 102 18.67 4.62 4.17
CA ALA A 102 20.06 4.91 3.83
C ALA A 102 20.54 6.24 4.45
N LYS A 103 19.76 7.32 4.31
CA LYS A 103 20.06 8.63 4.93
C LYS A 103 20.21 8.50 6.45
N ILE A 104 19.33 7.74 7.13
CA ILE A 104 19.43 7.50 8.58
C ILE A 104 20.73 6.79 8.97
N ARG A 105 21.15 5.78 8.18
CA ARG A 105 22.42 5.08 8.42
C ARG A 105 23.62 6.01 8.25
N GLU A 106 23.62 6.83 7.20
CA GLU A 106 24.67 7.82 6.94
C GLU A 106 24.81 8.81 8.11
N ILE A 107 23.69 9.33 8.63
CA ILE A 107 23.68 10.20 9.81
C ILE A 107 24.26 9.49 11.03
N ARG A 108 23.91 8.21 11.26
CA ARG A 108 24.42 7.42 12.38
C ARG A 108 25.93 7.20 12.29
N GLU A 109 26.43 6.86 11.11
CA GLU A 109 27.87 6.67 10.89
C GLU A 109 28.63 8.00 10.98
N GLY A 110 28.08 9.09 10.45
CA GLY A 110 28.63 10.44 10.62
C GLY A 110 28.74 10.87 12.09
N ARG A 111 27.71 10.57 12.91
CA ARG A 111 27.78 10.80 14.38
C ARG A 111 28.86 9.95 15.05
N ARG A 112 29.02 8.68 14.65
CA ARG A 112 30.07 7.80 15.19
C ARG A 112 31.46 8.34 14.88
N VAL A 113 31.73 8.69 13.63
CA VAL A 113 33.00 9.28 13.21
C VAL A 113 33.24 10.61 13.95
N SER A 114 32.26 11.51 13.99
CA SER A 114 32.35 12.77 14.73
C SER A 114 32.65 12.58 16.22
N SER A 115 32.02 11.58 16.87
CA SER A 115 32.28 11.26 18.27
C SER A 115 33.68 10.68 18.53
N ALA A 116 34.24 9.95 17.56
CA ALA A 116 35.59 9.39 17.66
C ALA A 116 36.69 10.45 17.53
N TYR A 117 36.41 11.57 16.87
CA TYR A 117 37.34 12.70 16.70
C TYR A 117 37.03 13.89 17.63
N SER A 118 36.01 13.80 18.49
CA SER A 118 35.70 14.83 19.49
C SER A 118 36.63 14.69 20.72
N PRO A 119 37.43 15.69 21.12
CA PRO A 119 38.46 15.56 22.17
C PRO A 119 37.96 15.40 23.61
N THR A 120 36.67 15.16 23.84
CA THR A 120 36.07 15.24 25.19
C THR A 120 35.94 13.90 25.92
N ALA A 121 36.33 12.78 25.31
CA ALA A 121 36.23 11.46 25.95
C ALA A 121 37.45 11.06 26.81
N SER A 122 38.53 11.84 26.83
CA SER A 122 39.79 11.46 27.52
C SER A 122 40.33 12.53 28.46
N LEU A 123 39.46 13.21 29.21
CA LEU A 123 39.86 14.13 30.29
C LEU A 123 38.99 13.91 31.55
N SER A 124 38.96 12.68 32.06
CA SER A 124 38.84 12.49 33.51
C SER A 124 40.23 12.07 34.01
N PRO A 125 40.89 12.87 34.87
CA PRO A 125 42.11 12.41 35.51
C PRO A 125 41.79 11.17 36.37
N PRO A 126 42.70 10.18 36.46
CA PRO A 126 42.46 8.99 37.27
C PRO A 126 42.26 9.42 38.73
N SER A 127 41.06 9.22 39.26
CA SER A 127 40.75 9.46 40.67
C SER A 127 41.44 8.39 41.52
N TYR A 128 42.65 8.71 41.99
CA TYR A 128 43.30 7.94 43.05
C TYR A 128 42.55 8.19 44.37
N PHE A 129 41.82 7.18 44.84
CA PHE A 129 41.30 7.15 46.21
C PHE A 129 42.43 6.68 47.14
N ILE A 130 42.98 7.60 47.94
CA ILE A 130 43.84 7.24 49.08
C ILE A 130 42.93 6.86 50.24
N ASP A 131 42.81 5.56 50.51
CA ASP A 131 42.20 5.04 51.75
C ASP A 131 43.15 5.30 52.92
N LYS A 132 42.86 6.31 53.74
CA LYS A 132 43.52 6.49 55.03
C LYS A 132 42.83 5.60 56.06
N LYS A 133 43.36 4.40 56.25
CA LYS A 133 43.07 3.61 57.46
C LYS A 133 43.80 4.21 58.67
N LYS A 134 43.06 4.22 59.79
CA LYS A 134 43.39 4.78 61.12
C LYS A 134 44.78 4.40 61.64
#